data_AF-A0A841PTT4-F1
#
_entry.id   AF-A0A841PTT4-F1
#
_cell.length_a   1.000
_cell.length_b   1.000
_cell.length_c   1.000
_cell.angle_alpha   90.00
_cell.angle_beta   90.00
_cell.angle_gamma   90.00
#
_symmetry.space_group_name_H-M   'P 1'
#
loop_
_entity.id
_entity.type
_entity.pdbx_description
1 polymer ?
#
loop_
_entity_poly.entity_id
_entity_poly.type
_entity_poly.pdbx_seq_one_letter_code
_entity_poly.pdbx_strand_id
1 'polypeptide(L)'
;MVAITEDFIPISNTNRPGTVLAPTHVTVHETANTDVGADAAMHADYVKGQDAQDRQVSWHYTVDDETIIQHLPNDEIGWHAGSEGNDQSVGIELCVNQNGNFAQTRAQAVELIQMLMSDLNVSLENVVTH
;
A
#
# COMPACT_ATOMS: atom_id res chain seq x y z
N MET A 1 8.98 -4.81 -14.09
CA MET A 1 8.77 -4.12 -12.80
C MET A 1 9.42 -2.77 -12.82
N VAL A 2 8.63 -1.73 -12.55
CA VAL A 2 9.15 -0.38 -12.33
C VAL A 2 9.93 -0.34 -11.01
N ALA A 3 10.72 0.71 -10.77
CA ALA A 3 11.41 0.86 -9.50
C ALA A 3 10.40 1.07 -8.36
N ILE A 4 10.62 0.36 -7.25
CA ILE A 4 9.94 0.63 -5.98
C ILE A 4 10.77 1.69 -5.26
N THR A 5 10.12 2.80 -4.90
CA THR A 5 10.75 3.88 -4.14
C THR A 5 10.28 3.82 -2.71
N GLU A 6 11.20 3.78 -1.76
CA GLU A 6 10.87 3.89 -0.34
C GLU A 6 10.68 5.37 0.03
N ASP A 7 9.52 5.70 0.59
CA ASP A 7 9.18 7.01 1.15
C ASP A 7 8.36 6.79 2.43
N PHE A 8 9.05 6.34 3.48
CA PHE A 8 8.37 5.87 4.67
C PHE A 8 7.69 7.00 5.47
N ILE A 9 6.53 6.67 6.03
CA ILE A 9 5.87 7.48 7.04
C ILE A 9 6.85 7.69 8.21
N PRO A 10 7.04 8.94 8.70
CA PRO A 10 7.92 9.19 9.84
C PRO A 10 7.54 8.36 11.07
N ILE A 11 8.54 7.84 11.79
CA ILE A 11 8.33 7.07 13.03
C ILE A 11 7.56 7.89 14.10
N SER A 12 7.62 9.22 14.02
CA SER A 12 6.89 10.11 14.93
C SER A 12 5.40 10.25 14.62
N ASN A 13 4.94 9.84 13.43
CA ASN A 13 3.54 9.99 13.04
C ASN A 13 2.67 8.95 13.73
N THR A 14 1.47 9.36 14.17
CA THR A 14 0.57 8.50 14.92
C THR A 14 0.00 7.36 14.08
N ASN A 15 0.00 7.47 12.74
CA ASN A 15 -0.42 6.42 11.80
C ASN A 15 0.66 5.41 11.39
N ARG A 16 1.85 5.50 12.01
CA ARG A 16 2.86 4.44 11.97
C ARG A 16 3.00 3.82 13.36
N PRO A 17 2.28 2.72 13.66
CA PRO A 17 2.22 2.16 15.01
C PRO A 17 3.54 1.53 15.48
N GLY A 18 4.43 1.13 14.57
CA GLY A 18 5.69 0.45 14.90
C GLY A 18 5.51 -0.94 15.51
N THR A 19 4.31 -1.51 15.44
CA THR A 19 4.03 -2.88 15.86
C THR A 19 4.55 -3.85 14.82
N VAL A 20 5.27 -4.88 15.26
CA VAL A 20 5.84 -5.91 14.39
C VAL A 20 4.73 -6.69 13.68
N LEU A 21 4.92 -6.90 12.37
CA LEU A 21 4.11 -7.74 11.51
C LEU A 21 4.94 -8.94 11.05
N ALA A 22 4.36 -10.14 11.13
CA ALA A 22 4.84 -11.32 10.42
C ALA A 22 3.79 -11.65 9.35
N PRO A 23 3.92 -11.10 8.13
CA PRO A 23 2.84 -11.10 7.17
C PRO A 23 2.54 -12.52 6.67
N THR A 24 1.27 -12.87 6.66
CA THR A 24 0.75 -14.13 6.10
C THR A 24 -0.13 -13.89 4.87
N HIS A 25 -0.49 -12.63 4.62
CA HIS A 25 -1.41 -12.20 3.56
C HIS A 25 -0.92 -10.95 2.85
N VAL A 26 -1.47 -10.71 1.67
CA VAL A 26 -1.41 -9.43 0.96
C VAL A 26 -2.85 -8.98 0.73
N THR A 27 -3.18 -7.75 1.15
CA THR A 27 -4.52 -7.18 0.96
C THR A 27 -4.47 -6.09 -0.11
N VAL A 28 -5.25 -6.28 -1.18
CA VAL A 28 -5.33 -5.36 -2.31
C VAL A 28 -6.55 -4.45 -2.17
N HIS A 29 -6.33 -3.15 -2.40
CA HIS A 29 -7.32 -2.07 -2.37
C HIS A 29 -7.25 -1.26 -3.66
N GLU A 30 -8.28 -0.46 -3.89
CA GLU A 30 -8.24 0.63 -4.86
C GLU A 30 -8.47 1.94 -4.10
N THR A 31 -7.79 3.01 -4.50
CA THR A 31 -7.82 4.29 -3.76
C THR A 31 -9.21 4.94 -3.76
N ALA A 32 -10.10 4.50 -4.66
CA ALA A 32 -11.39 5.12 -4.98
C ALA A 32 -11.29 6.62 -5.34
N ASN A 33 -10.08 7.13 -5.52
CA ASN A 33 -9.80 8.53 -5.79
C ASN A 33 -9.55 8.72 -7.29
N THR A 34 -10.61 9.12 -8.00
CA THR A 34 -10.54 9.34 -9.46
C THR A 34 -10.02 10.72 -9.85
N ASP A 35 -9.66 11.57 -8.88
CA ASP A 35 -9.23 12.93 -9.16
C ASP A 35 -7.95 12.94 -10.00
N VAL A 36 -7.82 13.93 -10.87
CA VAL A 36 -6.61 14.12 -11.66
C VAL A 36 -5.43 14.41 -10.73
N GLY A 37 -4.36 13.63 -10.87
CA GLY A 37 -3.17 13.73 -10.00
C GLY A 37 -3.27 12.96 -8.69
N ALA A 38 -4.30 12.13 -8.48
CA ALA A 38 -4.35 11.20 -7.35
C ALA A 38 -3.47 9.95 -7.57
N ASP A 39 -2.20 10.18 -7.91
CA ASP A 39 -1.17 9.19 -8.23
C ASP A 39 -0.46 8.66 -6.95
N ALA A 40 0.56 7.82 -7.10
CA ALA A 40 1.27 7.24 -5.96
C ALA A 40 2.01 8.29 -5.14
N ALA A 41 2.58 9.31 -5.79
CA ALA A 41 3.29 10.41 -5.12
C ALA A 41 2.36 11.24 -4.25
N MET A 42 1.17 11.58 -4.76
CA MET A 42 0.14 12.26 -3.97
C MET A 42 -0.26 11.44 -2.74
N HIS A 43 -0.46 10.14 -2.89
CA HIS A 43 -0.79 9.27 -1.75
C HIS A 43 0.37 9.15 -0.74
N ALA A 44 1.62 9.15 -1.19
CA ALA A 44 2.78 9.20 -0.31
C ALA A 44 2.79 10.47 0.55
N ASP A 45 2.50 11.64 -0.05
CA ASP A 45 2.34 12.89 0.70
C ASP A 45 1.13 12.84 1.65
N TYR A 46 0.01 12.27 1.21
CA TYR A 46 -1.21 12.12 2.01
C TYR A 46 -0.96 11.31 3.29
N VAL A 47 -0.36 10.12 3.19
CA VAL A 47 -0.16 9.23 4.37
C VAL A 47 0.82 9.82 5.39
N LYS A 48 1.63 10.81 5.01
CA LYS A 48 2.48 11.60 5.93
C LYS A 48 1.75 12.78 6.57
N GLY A 49 0.59 13.18 6.04
CA GLY A 49 -0.17 14.35 6.45
C GLY A 49 -0.98 14.20 7.74
N GLN A 50 -1.56 15.31 8.19
CA GLN A 50 -2.36 15.36 9.43
C GLN A 50 -3.68 14.58 9.31
N ASP A 51 -4.35 14.63 8.14
CA ASP A 51 -5.63 13.92 7.95
C ASP A 51 -5.46 12.39 8.10
N ALA A 52 -4.41 11.82 7.51
CA ALA A 52 -4.12 10.40 7.63
C ALA A 52 -3.81 10.00 9.09
N GLN A 53 -3.12 10.88 9.83
CA GLN A 53 -2.87 10.72 11.25
C GLN A 53 -4.17 10.79 12.07
N ASP A 54 -5.02 11.79 11.84
CA ASP A 54 -6.28 11.95 12.59
C ASP A 54 -7.24 10.78 12.35
N ARG A 55 -7.27 10.26 11.12
CA ARG A 55 -8.08 9.11 10.73
C ARG A 55 -7.49 7.76 11.11
N GLN A 56 -6.22 7.74 11.54
CA GLN A 56 -5.49 6.52 11.85
C GLN A 56 -5.50 5.56 10.63
N VAL A 57 -5.03 6.05 9.47
CA VAL A 57 -4.93 5.26 8.22
C VAL A 57 -3.50 5.18 7.70
N SER A 58 -3.08 4.00 7.26
CA SER A 58 -1.78 3.75 6.64
C SER A 58 -1.76 2.38 5.94
N TRP A 59 -0.91 2.23 4.92
CA TRP A 59 -0.72 0.98 4.16
C TRP A 59 0.70 0.94 3.61
N HIS A 60 1.11 -0.21 3.08
CA HIS A 60 2.51 -0.45 2.74
C HIS A 60 2.90 0.08 1.37
N TYR A 61 2.05 -0.08 0.36
CA TYR A 61 2.37 0.31 -1.01
C TYR A 61 1.24 1.08 -1.69
N THR A 62 1.58 2.10 -2.46
CA THR A 62 0.69 2.64 -3.51
C THR A 62 1.31 2.39 -4.87
N VAL A 63 0.46 1.95 -5.81
CA VAL A 63 0.83 1.63 -7.19
C VAL A 63 0.05 2.53 -8.13
N ASP A 64 0.74 3.23 -9.03
CA ASP A 64 0.13 3.89 -10.18
C ASP A 64 0.66 3.30 -11.50
N ASP A 65 0.41 3.99 -12.62
CA ASP A 65 0.81 3.52 -13.94
C ASP A 65 2.26 3.83 -14.32
N GLU A 66 3.02 4.49 -13.45
CA GLU A 66 4.41 4.88 -13.68
C GLU A 66 5.37 4.37 -12.59
N THR A 67 4.93 4.32 -11.33
CA THR A 67 5.76 4.07 -10.15
C THR A 67 5.03 3.27 -9.06
N ILE A 68 5.84 2.73 -8.14
CA ILE A 68 5.39 2.11 -6.90
C ILE A 68 6.11 2.79 -5.74
N ILE A 69 5.37 3.25 -4.74
CA ILE A 69 5.92 3.88 -3.54
C ILE A 69 5.59 3.04 -2.31
N GLN A 70 6.61 2.76 -1.49
CA GLN A 70 6.49 2.03 -0.24
C GLN A 70 6.50 2.99 0.96
N HIS A 71 5.42 2.98 1.75
CA HIS A 71 5.20 3.89 2.88
C HIS A 71 5.51 3.25 4.24
N LEU A 72 5.50 1.92 4.33
CA LEU A 72 5.82 1.16 5.54
C LEU A 72 6.72 -0.05 5.21
N PRO A 73 7.64 -0.43 6.11
CA PRO A 73 8.32 -1.72 6.05
C PRO A 73 7.33 -2.89 6.08
N ASN A 74 7.67 -4.00 5.42
CA ASN A 74 6.81 -5.20 5.36
C ASN A 74 6.70 -5.94 6.70
N ASP A 75 7.55 -5.61 7.67
CA ASP A 75 7.57 -6.16 9.02
C ASP A 75 6.94 -5.22 10.07
N GLU A 76 6.23 -4.19 9.64
CA GLU A 76 5.41 -3.31 10.48
C GLU A 76 3.94 -3.35 10.04
N ILE A 77 2.99 -3.30 10.98
CA ILE A 77 1.55 -3.24 10.64
C ILE A 77 1.18 -1.87 10.04
N GLY A 78 0.19 -1.85 9.15
CA GLY A 78 -0.52 -0.65 8.71
C GLY A 78 -1.98 -0.65 9.16
N TRP A 79 -2.68 0.47 9.01
CA TRP A 79 -4.10 0.62 9.33
C TRP A 79 -4.96 0.79 8.07
N HIS A 80 -5.39 -0.33 7.48
CA HIS A 80 -6.11 -0.33 6.20
C HIS A 80 -7.22 -1.38 6.03
N ALA A 81 -7.30 -2.44 6.86
CA ALA A 81 -8.21 -3.58 6.63
C ALA A 81 -8.92 -4.08 7.90
N GLY A 82 -9.15 -3.19 8.88
CA GLY A 82 -9.65 -3.57 10.21
C GLY A 82 -8.63 -4.42 10.99
N SER A 83 -8.96 -4.81 12.23
CA SER A 83 -7.97 -5.46 13.12
C SER A 83 -7.34 -6.72 12.52
N GLU A 84 -8.16 -7.63 11.97
CA GLU A 84 -7.67 -8.91 11.47
C GLU A 84 -6.74 -8.74 10.25
N GLY A 85 -7.13 -7.88 9.29
CA GLY A 85 -6.29 -7.60 8.13
C GLY A 85 -5.00 -6.86 8.48
N ASN A 86 -5.08 -5.88 9.39
CA ASN A 86 -3.91 -5.11 9.85
C ASN A 86 -2.85 -5.99 10.53
N ASP A 87 -3.29 -6.99 11.31
CA ASP A 87 -2.39 -7.87 12.07
C ASP A 87 -1.75 -8.98 11.21
N GLN A 88 -2.17 -9.13 9.94
CA GLN A 88 -1.77 -10.26 9.10
C GLN A 88 -1.20 -9.88 7.74
N SER A 89 -1.44 -8.68 7.24
CA SER A 89 -1.26 -8.38 5.81
C SER A 89 -0.43 -7.15 5.49
N VAL A 90 0.25 -7.23 4.35
CA VAL A 90 0.79 -6.08 3.63
C VAL A 90 -0.32 -5.48 2.77
N GLY A 91 -0.61 -4.19 2.93
CA GLY A 91 -1.63 -3.45 2.20
C GLY A 91 -1.10 -2.78 0.93
N ILE A 92 -1.79 -2.98 -0.19
CA ILE A 92 -1.48 -2.38 -1.50
C ILE A 92 -2.68 -1.57 -1.98
N GLU A 93 -2.48 -0.28 -2.27
CA GLU A 93 -3.47 0.61 -2.86
C GLU A 93 -3.20 0.83 -4.35
N LEU A 94 -4.21 0.60 -5.20
CA LEU A 94 -4.13 0.85 -6.64
C LEU A 94 -4.76 2.19 -7.00
N CYS A 95 -3.96 3.09 -7.59
CA CYS A 95 -4.45 4.38 -8.08
C CYS A 95 -5.45 4.21 -9.23
N VAL A 96 -6.57 4.93 -9.13
CA VAL A 96 -7.65 4.96 -10.14
C VAL A 96 -7.87 6.37 -10.72
N ASN A 97 -6.87 7.24 -10.61
CA ASN A 97 -6.91 8.63 -11.08
C ASN A 97 -7.20 8.73 -12.59
N GLN A 98 -8.06 9.67 -12.99
CA GLN A 98 -8.56 9.80 -14.37
C GLN A 98 -7.47 10.00 -15.43
N ASN A 99 -6.36 10.65 -15.06
CA ASN A 99 -5.23 10.91 -15.95
C ASN A 99 -4.20 9.78 -15.98
N GLY A 100 -4.39 8.70 -15.21
CA GLY A 100 -3.55 7.51 -15.21
C GLY A 100 -4.11 6.39 -16.09
N ASN A 101 -3.28 5.37 -16.32
CA ASN A 101 -3.62 4.15 -17.04
C ASN A 101 -3.84 2.97 -16.09
N PHE A 102 -5.09 2.76 -15.66
CA PHE A 102 -5.42 1.70 -14.71
C PHE A 102 -5.10 0.27 -15.20
N ALA A 103 -5.03 0.03 -16.51
CA ALA A 103 -4.57 -1.27 -17.01
C ALA A 103 -3.08 -1.49 -16.71
N GLN A 104 -2.27 -0.43 -16.83
CA GLN A 104 -0.87 -0.45 -16.47
C GLN A 104 -0.68 -0.52 -14.95
N THR A 105 -1.46 0.24 -14.16
CA THR A 105 -1.47 0.13 -12.68
C THR A 105 -1.67 -1.31 -12.22
N ARG A 106 -2.66 -2.02 -12.78
CA ARG A 106 -2.91 -3.42 -12.46
C ARG A 106 -1.78 -4.35 -12.90
N ALA A 107 -1.16 -4.10 -14.06
CA ALA A 107 -0.02 -4.90 -14.51
C ALA A 107 1.15 -4.78 -13.53
N GLN A 108 1.44 -3.56 -13.04
CA GLN A 108 2.47 -3.32 -12.03
C GLN A 108 2.12 -3.95 -10.69
N ALA A 109 0.85 -3.85 -10.27
CA ALA A 109 0.37 -4.49 -9.05
C ALA A 109 0.55 -6.01 -9.08
N VAL A 110 0.28 -6.66 -10.21
CA VAL A 110 0.51 -8.10 -10.36
C VAL A 110 1.99 -8.44 -10.16
N GLU A 111 2.89 -7.67 -10.74
CA GLU A 111 4.33 -7.89 -10.55
C GLU A 111 4.76 -7.67 -9.08
N LEU A 112 4.25 -6.62 -8.42
CA LEU A 112 4.49 -6.34 -7.00
C LEU A 112 3.99 -7.49 -6.11
N ILE A 113 2.76 -7.95 -6.33
CA ILE A 113 2.16 -9.06 -5.57
C ILE A 113 2.99 -10.33 -5.75
N GLN A 114 3.45 -10.64 -6.97
CA GLN A 114 4.30 -11.81 -7.20
C GLN A 114 5.64 -11.74 -6.44
N MET A 115 6.26 -10.56 -6.37
CA MET A 115 7.47 -10.36 -5.58
C MET A 115 7.18 -10.53 -4.08
N LEU A 116 6.12 -9.90 -3.56
CA LEU A 116 5.75 -10.01 -2.14
C LEU A 116 5.41 -11.45 -1.75
N MET A 117 4.70 -12.20 -2.62
CA MET A 117 4.44 -13.61 -2.42
C MET A 117 5.73 -14.43 -2.26
N SER A 118 6.74 -14.16 -3.10
CA SER A 118 8.04 -14.83 -3.04
C SER A 118 8.79 -14.44 -1.77
N ASP A 119 8.92 -13.14 -1.49
CA ASP A 119 9.79 -12.62 -0.43
C ASP A 119 9.21 -12.87 0.96
N LEU A 120 7.88 -12.87 1.09
CA LEU A 120 7.16 -13.09 2.34
C LEU A 120 6.65 -14.53 2.49
N ASN A 121 6.88 -15.39 1.49
CA ASN A 121 6.35 -16.76 1.44
C ASN A 121 4.81 -16.81 1.64
N VAL A 122 4.11 -15.90 0.96
CA VAL A 122 2.64 -15.83 0.94
C VAL A 122 2.12 -16.57 -0.29
N SER A 123 1.15 -17.45 -0.09
CA SER A 123 0.53 -18.21 -1.18
C SER A 123 -0.56 -17.40 -1.90
N LEU A 124 -0.95 -17.85 -3.10
CA LEU A 124 -1.94 -17.14 -3.91
C LEU A 124 -3.30 -17.05 -3.21
N GLU A 125 -3.70 -18.07 -2.45
CA GLU A 125 -4.95 -18.06 -1.68
C GLU A 125 -4.99 -17.00 -0.57
N ASN A 126 -3.82 -16.48 -0.17
CA ASN A 126 -3.67 -15.45 0.85
C ASN A 126 -3.48 -14.04 0.25
N VAL A 127 -3.63 -13.91 -1.08
CA VAL A 127 -3.79 -12.61 -1.75
C VAL A 127 -5.29 -12.31 -1.80
N VAL A 128 -5.73 -11.38 -0.97
CA VAL A 128 -7.15 -11.08 -0.74
C VAL A 128 -7.48 -9.64 -1.08
N THR A 129 -8.76 -9.31 -1.22
CA THR A 129 -9.26 -7.93 -1.31
C THR A 129 -9.83 -7.50 0.04
N HIS A 130 -9.95 -6.19 0.24
CA HIS A 130 -10.78 -5.62 1.31
C HIS A 130 -12.27 -5.94 1.11
#